data_AF-A0A809XU82-F1
#
_entry.id   AF-A0A809XU82-F1
#
_cell.length_a   1.000
_cell.length_b   1.000
_cell.length_c   1.000
_cell.angle_alpha   90.00
_cell.angle_beta   90.00
_cell.angle_gamma   90.00
#
_symmetry.space_group_name_H-M   'P 1'
#
loop_
_entity.id
_entity.type
_entity.pdbx_description
1 polymer ?
#
loop_
_entity_poly.entity_id
_entity_poly.type
_entity_poly.pdbx_seq_one_letter_code
_entity_poly.pdbx_strand_id
1 'polypeptide(L)'
;MKPVEPRPFADPQAAARKLLELAAGIEPINGRIHIEKINAPFLSKNGCRGTGAEFGAGIRYAVEKGWLELHESGTYVRLLVPRP
;
A
#
# COMPACT_ATOMS: atom_id res chain seq x y z
N MET A 1 -8.03 21.30 -23.90
CA MET A 1 -7.23 20.58 -22.89
C MET A 1 -8.09 19.49 -22.28
N LYS A 2 -7.62 18.23 -22.27
CA LYS A 2 -8.31 17.17 -21.52
C LYS A 2 -8.05 17.42 -20.02
N PRO A 3 -9.06 17.33 -19.13
CA PRO A 3 -8.80 17.39 -17.71
C PRO A 3 -7.91 16.21 -17.34
N VAL A 4 -6.74 16.49 -16.77
CA VAL A 4 -5.90 15.47 -16.16
C VAL A 4 -6.66 15.02 -14.92
N GLU A 5 -7.12 13.77 -14.88
CA GLU A 5 -7.69 13.20 -13.66
C GLU A 5 -6.66 13.39 -12.53
N PRO A 6 -7.05 13.93 -11.37
CA PRO A 6 -6.14 14.06 -10.25
C PRO A 6 -5.57 12.67 -9.94
N ARG A 7 -4.24 12.56 -9.85
CA ARG A 7 -3.56 11.32 -9.45
C ARG A 7 -3.48 11.29 -7.92
N PRO A 8 -4.41 10.61 -7.23
CA PRO A 8 -4.51 10.71 -5.77
C PRO A 8 -3.30 10.14 -5.04
N PHE A 9 -2.51 9.29 -5.70
CA PHE A 9 -1.36 8.60 -5.10
C PHE A 9 -0.01 9.19 -5.51
N ALA A 10 0.00 10.34 -6.21
CA ALA A 10 1.23 11.09 -6.46
C ALA A 10 1.85 11.62 -5.15
N ASP A 11 1.03 11.82 -4.12
CA ASP A 11 1.49 12.01 -2.74
C ASP A 11 1.79 10.65 -2.08
N PRO A 12 3.06 10.38 -1.69
CA PRO A 12 3.43 9.14 -1.01
C PRO A 12 2.65 8.88 0.28
N GLN A 13 2.22 9.92 1.00
CA GLN A 13 1.41 9.75 2.21
C GLN A 13 0.01 9.23 1.86
N ALA A 14 -0.63 9.80 0.84
CA ALA A 14 -1.92 9.32 0.35
C ALA A 14 -1.82 7.88 -0.16
N ALA A 15 -0.76 7.54 -0.90
CA ALA A 15 -0.48 6.15 -1.30
C ALA A 15 -0.33 5.23 -0.08
N ALA A 16 0.51 5.60 0.89
CA ALA A 16 0.73 4.83 2.13
C ALA A 16 -0.58 4.57 2.89
N ARG A 17 -1.41 5.61 3.07
CA ARG A 17 -2.70 5.47 3.77
C ARG A 17 -3.63 4.47 3.08
N LYS A 18 -3.69 4.48 1.75
CA LYS A 18 -4.48 3.50 1.01
C LYS A 18 -3.93 2.08 1.14
N LEU A 19 -2.60 1.93 1.15
CA LEU A 19 -1.96 0.62 1.36
C LEU A 19 -2.27 0.06 2.76
N LEU A 20 -2.27 0.90 3.79
CA LEU A 20 -2.67 0.49 5.15
C LEU A 20 -4.14 0.07 5.21
N GLU A 21 -5.03 0.80 4.53
CA GLU A 21 -6.46 0.46 4.44
C GLU A 21 -6.66 -0.92 3.80
N LEU A 22 -6.00 -1.17 2.67
CA LEU A 22 -6.02 -2.47 1.99
C LEU A 22 -5.43 -3.58 2.87
N ALA A 23 -4.32 -3.31 3.56
CA ALA A 23 -3.69 -4.25 4.49
C ALA A 23 -4.58 -4.59 5.69
N ALA A 24 -5.32 -3.60 6.23
CA ALA A 24 -6.18 -3.79 7.39
C ALA A 24 -7.35 -4.75 7.12
N GLY A 25 -7.80 -4.82 5.86
CA GLY A 25 -8.83 -5.76 5.40
C GLY A 25 -8.34 -7.19 5.15
N ILE A 26 -7.05 -7.48 5.34
CA ILE A 26 -6.46 -8.80 5.10
C ILE A 26 -6.11 -9.47 6.43
N GLU A 27 -6.61 -10.69 6.64
CA GLU A 27 -6.21 -11.48 7.81
C GLU A 27 -4.76 -11.96 7.65
N PRO A 28 -3.85 -11.61 8.58
CA PRO A 28 -2.47 -12.06 8.53
C PRO A 28 -2.36 -13.57 8.81
N ILE A 29 -1.44 -14.25 8.12
CA ILE A 29 -1.10 -15.65 8.40
C ILE A 29 0.26 -15.65 9.08
N ASN A 30 0.36 -16.21 10.29
CA ASN A 30 1.57 -16.15 11.13
C ASN A 30 2.09 -14.71 11.31
N GLY A 31 1.17 -13.75 11.48
CA GLY A 31 1.49 -12.33 11.70
C GLY A 31 2.00 -11.58 10.46
N ARG A 32 1.89 -12.16 9.26
CA ARG A 32 2.38 -11.56 8.01
C ARG A 32 1.31 -11.53 6.93
N ILE A 33 1.38 -10.53 6.05
CA ILE A 33 0.52 -10.38 4.88
C ILE A 33 1.39 -10.50 3.63
N HIS A 34 0.99 -11.33 2.67
CA HIS A 34 1.63 -11.35 1.35
C HIS A 34 1.42 -10.00 0.65
N ILE A 35 2.51 -9.37 0.22
CA ILE A 35 2.48 -8.02 -0.35
C ILE A 35 1.59 -7.93 -1.60
N GLU A 36 1.47 -9.01 -2.37
CA GLU A 36 0.61 -9.07 -3.55
C GLU A 36 -0.87 -8.83 -3.22
N LYS A 37 -1.33 -9.23 -2.03
CA LYS A 37 -2.71 -8.99 -1.61
C LYS A 37 -3.04 -7.50 -1.49
N ILE A 38 -2.03 -6.64 -1.34
CA ILE A 38 -2.16 -5.18 -1.31
C ILE A 38 -1.81 -4.59 -2.68
N ASN A 39 -0.76 -5.10 -3.33
CA ASN A 39 -0.29 -4.63 -4.63
C ASN A 39 -1.35 -4.82 -5.73
N ALA A 40 -1.99 -5.99 -5.80
CA ALA A 40 -2.98 -6.31 -6.82
C ALA A 40 -4.19 -5.34 -6.82
N PRO A 41 -4.89 -5.10 -5.69
CA PRO A 41 -5.99 -4.13 -5.67
C PRO A 41 -5.53 -2.68 -5.82
N PHE A 42 -4.30 -2.34 -5.43
CA PHE A 42 -3.75 -1.00 -5.63
C PHE A 42 -3.53 -0.69 -7.11
N LEU A 43 -2.94 -1.62 -7.87
CA LEU A 43 -2.62 -1.45 -9.30
C LEU A 43 -3.81 -1.73 -10.24
N SER A 44 -4.82 -2.46 -9.77
CA SER A 44 -5.95 -2.88 -10.60
C SER A 44 -6.70 -1.69 -11.22
N LYS A 45 -7.06 -1.83 -12.51
CA LYS A 45 -7.92 -0.87 -13.23
C LYS A 45 -9.31 -0.73 -12.60
N ASN A 46 -9.79 -1.79 -11.95
CA ASN A 46 -11.08 -1.84 -11.26
C ASN A 46 -10.92 -1.58 -9.74
N GLY A 47 -9.70 -1.34 -9.28
CA GLY A 47 -9.36 -1.03 -7.89
C GLY A 47 -8.93 0.42 -7.75
N CYS A 48 -7.75 0.65 -7.18
CA CYS A 48 -7.28 2.02 -6.91
C CYS A 48 -6.73 2.72 -8.16
N ARG A 49 -6.34 1.99 -9.22
CA ARG A 49 -5.68 2.54 -10.42
C ARG A 49 -4.36 3.26 -10.12
N GLY A 50 -3.68 2.87 -9.05
CA GLY A 50 -2.33 3.35 -8.75
C GLY A 50 -1.28 2.76 -9.69
N THR A 51 -0.09 3.33 -9.69
CA THR A 51 1.06 2.87 -10.48
C THR A 51 2.09 2.15 -9.61
N GLY A 52 2.98 1.38 -10.22
CA GLY A 52 4.07 0.71 -9.50
C GLY A 52 5.01 1.69 -8.77
N ALA A 53 5.24 2.87 -9.36
CA ALA A 53 6.04 3.92 -8.73
C ALA A 53 5.36 4.49 -7.47
N GLU A 54 4.04 4.74 -7.54
CA GLU A 54 3.26 5.22 -6.39
C GLU A 54 3.13 4.14 -5.31
N PHE A 55 3.00 2.87 -5.69
CA PHE A 55 3.04 1.74 -4.75
C PHE A 55 4.35 1.70 -3.98
N GLY A 56 5.48 1.76 -4.70
CA GLY A 56 6.82 1.77 -4.09
C GLY A 56 7.05 2.98 -3.18
N ALA A 57 6.60 4.17 -3.59
CA ALA A 57 6.67 5.38 -2.79
C ALA A 57 5.82 5.27 -1.51
N GLY A 58 4.61 4.72 -1.61
CA GLY A 58 3.72 4.48 -0.48
C GLY A 58 4.26 3.46 0.51
N ILE A 59 4.82 2.34 0.03
CA ILE A 59 5.49 1.33 0.90
C ILE A 59 6.65 1.97 1.64
N ARG A 60 7.53 2.69 0.93
CA ARG A 60 8.69 3.37 1.55
C ARG A 60 8.24 4.35 2.63
N TYR A 61 7.26 5.20 2.32
CA TYR A 61 6.72 6.17 3.27
C TYR A 61 6.12 5.47 4.51
N ALA A 62 5.35 4.40 4.32
CA ALA A 62 4.75 3.64 5.43
C ALA A 62 5.81 3.00 6.35
N VAL A 63 6.91 2.49 5.77
CA VAL A 63 8.05 1.95 6.52
C VAL A 63 8.78 3.04 7.29
N GLU A 64 9.08 4.18 6.65
CA GLU A 64 9.74 5.33 7.29
C GLU A 64 8.92 5.90 8.46
N LYS A 65 7.59 5.82 8.40
CA LYS A 65 6.69 6.24 9.49
C LYS A 65 6.45 5.16 10.55
N GLY A 66 7.00 3.96 10.38
CA GLY A 66 6.78 2.84 11.30
C GLY A 66 5.32 2.36 11.32
N TRP A 67 4.58 2.53 10.22
CA TRP A 67 3.20 2.05 10.10
C TRP A 67 3.12 0.62 9.58
N LEU A 68 4.12 0.24 8.80
CA LEU A 68 4.24 -1.06 8.16
C LEU A 68 5.71 -1.48 8.22
N GLU A 69 5.94 -2.77 8.43
CA GLU A 69 7.25 -3.41 8.29
C GLU A 69 7.25 -4.19 6.97
N LEU A 70 8.28 -3.97 6.15
CA LEU A 70 8.53 -4.75 4.93
C LEU A 70 9.59 -5.80 5.25
N HIS A 71 9.26 -7.08 5.04
CA HIS A 71 10.22 -8.16 5.19
C HIS A 71 11.34 -8.03 4.15
N GLU A 72 12.57 -8.43 4.51
CA GLU A 72 13.76 -8.32 3.64
C GLU A 72 13.60 -8.97 2.27
N SER A 73 12.78 -10.02 2.17
CA SER A 73 12.49 -10.70 0.90
C SER A 73 11.60 -9.88 -0.04
N GLY A 74 11.01 -8.78 0.43
CA GLY A 74 10.01 -7.99 -0.28
C GLY A 74 8.65 -8.67 -0.43
N THR A 75 8.50 -9.93 0.02
CA THR A 75 7.30 -10.75 -0.20
C THR A 75 6.20 -10.49 0.82
N TYR A 76 6.57 -10.05 2.02
CA TYR A 76 5.68 -9.96 3.16
C TYR A 76 5.73 -8.58 3.78
N VAL A 77 4.58 -8.15 4.30
CA VAL A 77 4.46 -6.98 5.13
C VAL A 77 3.75 -7.31 6.44
N ARG A 78 3.99 -6.50 7.47
CA ARG A 78 3.28 -6.55 8.75
C ARG A 78 2.79 -5.16 9.12
N LEU A 79 1.53 -5.05 9.51
CA LEU A 79 1.01 -3.81 10.08
C LEU A 79 1.58 -3.60 11.48
N LEU A 80 2.09 -2.40 11.73
CA LEU A 80 2.64 -1.97 13.02
C LEU A 80 1.65 -1.09 13.78
N VAL A 81 0.75 -0.43 13.06
CA VAL A 81 -0.36 0.33 13.66
C VAL A 81 -1.52 -0.60 14.03
N PRO A 82 -2.26 -0.30 15.13
CA PRO A 82 -3.48 -1.03 15.46
C PRO A 82 -4.47 -0.98 14.29
N ARG A 83 -5.12 -2.10 14.00
CA ARG A 83 -6.31 -2.11 13.12
C ARG A 83 -7.40 -1.28 13.83
N PRO A 84 -8.09 -0.36 13.13
CA PRO A 84 -9.20 0.39 13.70
C PRO A 84 -10.35 -0.53 14.13
#